data_AF-A0A086L293-F1
#
_entry.id   AF-A0A086L293-F1
#
_cell.length_a   1.000
_cell.length_b   1.000
_cell.length_c   1.000
_cell.angle_alpha   90.00
_cell.angle_beta   90.00
_cell.angle_gamma   90.00
#
_symmetry.space_group_name_H-M   'P 1'
#
loop_
_entity.id
_entity.type
_entity.pdbx_description
1 polymer ?
#
loop_
_entity_poly.entity_id
_entity_poly.type
_entity_poly.pdbx_seq_one_letter_code
_entity_poly.pdbx_strand_id
1 'polypeptide(L)'
;MSSAVVDHPAAEASLCPSDASGDSLHTRDLYAQLKALQKRLEFLNIQEEYIKDEQKNLKREFYRAREELKRIQSVPLVIGQFMELINANEGIVASTAGSSYVVRILSTLNRELLKTGCSVALHRHSHSVVDILPPEADSTIQTLQMQEKPDVTYS
;
A
#
# COMPACT_ATOMS: atom_id res chain seq x y z
N MET A 1 16.96 -7.85 -15.21
CA MET A 1 17.18 -8.49 -16.52
C MET A 1 16.00 -8.16 -17.43
N SER A 2 16.29 -7.77 -18.68
CA SER A 2 15.43 -7.15 -19.73
C SER A 2 15.00 -5.70 -19.48
N SER A 3 15.79 -4.68 -19.86
CA SER A 3 15.85 -3.99 -21.18
C SER A 3 14.47 -3.56 -21.69
N ALA A 4 14.08 -2.28 -21.59
CA ALA A 4 14.52 -1.12 -22.41
C ALA A 4 13.94 -1.15 -23.84
N VAL A 5 13.09 -0.17 -24.14
CA VAL A 5 13.00 0.64 -25.37
C VAL A 5 11.94 1.71 -25.11
N VAL A 6 12.39 2.94 -24.82
CA VAL A 6 11.57 4.15 -24.82
C VAL A 6 12.03 4.94 -26.03
N ASP A 7 11.37 4.74 -27.16
CA ASP A 7 11.67 5.49 -28.38
C ASP A 7 11.21 6.94 -28.21
N HIS A 8 12.19 7.83 -28.07
CA HIS A 8 12.02 9.27 -28.25
C HIS A 8 12.12 9.59 -29.74
N PRO A 9 11.13 10.22 -30.37
CA PRO A 9 11.32 10.77 -31.70
C PRO A 9 12.08 12.10 -31.58
N ALA A 10 13.30 12.11 -32.13
CA ALA A 10 14.15 13.28 -32.25
C ALA A 10 13.48 14.36 -33.09
N ALA A 11 13.60 15.60 -32.61
CA ALA A 11 13.32 16.81 -33.35
C ALA A 11 14.43 17.07 -34.36
N GLU A 12 14.10 17.21 -35.64
CA GLU A 12 14.94 17.94 -36.60
C GLU A 12 14.05 18.82 -37.50
N ALA A 13 14.11 20.12 -37.24
CA ALA A 13 13.70 21.14 -38.17
C ALA A 13 14.86 21.41 -39.14
N SER A 14 14.63 21.22 -40.43
CA SER A 14 15.41 21.89 -41.48
C SER A 14 14.45 22.29 -42.61
N LEU A 15 14.27 23.60 -42.78
CA LEU A 15 13.44 24.22 -43.81
C LEU A 15 14.36 24.84 -44.87
N CYS A 16 14.37 24.26 -46.08
CA CYS A 16 14.80 24.92 -47.31
C CYS A 16 13.58 25.00 -48.25
N PRO A 17 13.26 26.16 -48.86
CA PRO A 17 12.11 26.30 -49.74
C PRO A 17 12.55 26.28 -51.21
N SER A 18 12.28 25.20 -51.92
CA SER A 18 12.23 25.22 -53.39
C SER A 18 11.53 23.99 -53.95
N ASP A 19 10.53 24.26 -54.79
CA ASP A 19 10.01 23.45 -55.91
C ASP A 19 8.54 22.99 -55.81
N ALA A 20 7.69 23.83 -56.40
CA ALA A 20 6.23 23.73 -56.51
C ALA A 20 5.74 22.66 -57.52
N SER A 21 6.36 21.48 -57.57
CA SER A 21 5.91 20.36 -58.41
C SER A 21 6.10 18.97 -57.79
N GLY A 22 6.17 18.87 -56.46
CA GLY A 22 6.31 17.60 -55.71
C GLY A 22 5.23 17.33 -54.65
N ASP A 23 4.30 18.26 -54.42
CA ASP A 23 3.44 18.28 -53.23
C ASP A 23 2.41 17.14 -53.14
N SER A 24 2.05 16.49 -54.25
CA SER A 24 1.01 15.45 -54.25
C SER A 24 1.44 14.10 -53.68
N LEU A 25 2.74 13.79 -53.66
CA LEU A 25 3.26 12.53 -53.09
C LEU A 25 3.48 12.66 -51.58
N HIS A 26 4.05 13.79 -51.14
CA HIS A 26 4.30 14.04 -49.71
C HIS A 26 3.00 14.25 -48.92
N THR A 27 1.98 14.88 -49.53
CA THR A 27 0.64 15.01 -48.91
C THR A 27 -0.09 13.67 -48.77
N ARG A 28 0.14 12.71 -49.68
CA ARG A 28 -0.42 11.35 -49.56
C ARG A 28 0.19 10.56 -48.41
N ASP A 29 1.50 10.67 -48.20
CA ASP A 29 2.19 10.04 -47.07
C ASP A 29 1.80 10.70 -45.73
N LEU A 30 1.69 12.03 -45.69
CA LEU A 30 1.20 12.76 -44.51
C LEU A 30 -0.24 12.38 -44.15
N TYR A 31 -1.13 12.23 -45.14
CA TYR A 31 -2.51 11.79 -44.92
C TYR A 31 -2.58 10.35 -44.38
N ALA A 32 -1.71 9.46 -44.87
CA ALA A 32 -1.60 8.09 -44.36
C ALA A 32 -1.11 8.06 -42.89
N GLN A 33 -0.11 8.89 -42.56
CA GLN A 33 0.39 9.03 -41.19
C GLN A 33 -0.65 9.61 -40.25
N LEU A 34 -1.38 10.66 -40.65
CA LEU A 34 -2.51 11.21 -39.89
C LEU A 34 -3.52 10.11 -39.58
N LYS A 35 -3.95 9.35 -40.60
CA LYS A 35 -4.93 8.28 -40.43
C LYS A 35 -4.42 7.15 -39.52
N ALA A 36 -3.12 6.84 -39.56
CA ALA A 36 -2.51 5.88 -38.65
C ALA A 36 -2.47 6.39 -37.20
N LEU A 37 -2.08 7.65 -36.99
CA LEU A 37 -2.09 8.30 -35.67
C LEU A 37 -3.50 8.41 -35.10
N GLN A 38 -4.50 8.74 -35.92
CA GLN A 38 -5.90 8.80 -35.50
C GLN A 38 -6.40 7.43 -35.02
N LYS A 39 -6.14 6.36 -35.79
CA LYS A 39 -6.44 4.99 -35.35
C LYS A 39 -5.71 4.60 -34.08
N ARG A 40 -4.45 5.05 -33.92
CA ARG A 40 -3.67 4.79 -32.70
C ARG A 40 -4.26 5.50 -31.49
N LEU A 41 -4.72 6.75 -31.64
CA LEU A 41 -5.42 7.49 -30.60
C LEU A 41 -6.73 6.82 -30.22
N GLU A 42 -7.55 6.41 -31.19
CA GLU A 42 -8.79 5.68 -30.93
C GLU A 42 -8.54 4.38 -30.15
N PHE A 43 -7.51 3.62 -30.55
CA PHE A 43 -7.12 2.40 -29.84
C PHE A 43 -6.65 2.68 -28.41
N LEU A 44 -5.82 3.71 -28.20
CA LEU A 44 -5.35 4.09 -26.87
C LEU A 44 -6.50 4.57 -25.97
N ASN A 45 -7.47 5.30 -26.52
CA ASN A 45 -8.64 5.75 -25.76
C ASN A 45 -9.46 4.56 -25.24
N ILE A 46 -9.68 3.54 -26.07
CA ILE A 46 -10.39 2.31 -25.66
C ILE A 46 -9.59 1.56 -24.58
N GLN A 47 -8.27 1.46 -24.73
CA GLN A 47 -7.42 0.83 -23.70
C GLN A 47 -7.45 1.60 -22.39
N GLU A 48 -7.44 2.93 -22.45
CA GLU A 48 -7.51 3.77 -21.26
C GLU A 48 -8.85 3.60 -20.53
N GLU A 49 -9.97 3.57 -21.26
CA GLU A 49 -11.30 3.29 -20.70
C GLU A 49 -11.35 1.91 -20.04
N TYR A 50 -10.84 0.89 -20.72
CA TYR A 50 -10.78 -0.48 -20.18
C TYR A 50 -9.96 -0.53 -18.87
N ILE A 51 -8.78 0.08 -18.84
CA ILE A 51 -7.93 0.11 -17.64
C ILE A 51 -8.63 0.89 -16.51
N LYS A 52 -9.32 1.99 -16.81
CA LYS A 52 -10.08 2.77 -15.81
C LYS A 52 -11.19 1.92 -15.19
N ASP A 53 -11.91 1.16 -16.00
CA ASP A 53 -12.98 0.28 -15.54
C ASP A 53 -12.45 -0.88 -14.69
N GLU A 54 -11.35 -1.52 -15.12
CA GLU A 54 -10.67 -2.56 -14.33
C GLU A 54 -10.18 -2.01 -12.99
N GLN A 55 -9.54 -0.84 -12.98
CA GLN A 55 -9.13 -0.17 -11.73
C GLN A 55 -10.32 0.10 -10.81
N LYS A 56 -11.46 0.53 -11.37
CA LYS A 56 -12.68 0.78 -10.59
C LYS A 56 -13.28 -0.52 -10.07
N ASN A 57 -13.19 -1.62 -10.80
CA ASN A 57 -13.61 -2.93 -10.32
C ASN A 57 -12.73 -3.42 -9.16
N LEU A 58 -11.41 -3.42 -9.35
CA LEU A 58 -10.44 -3.80 -8.31
C LEU A 58 -10.60 -2.97 -7.03
N LYS A 59 -10.78 -1.64 -7.17
CA LYS A 59 -11.03 -0.76 -6.00
C LYS A 59 -12.29 -1.16 -5.26
N ARG A 60 -13.39 -1.49 -5.95
CA ARG A 60 -14.63 -1.95 -5.31
C ARG A 60 -14.42 -3.25 -4.55
N GLU A 61 -13.75 -4.23 -5.15
CA GLU A 61 -13.43 -5.49 -4.48
C GLU A 61 -12.53 -5.29 -3.27
N PHE A 62 -11.53 -4.41 -3.38
CA PHE A 62 -10.67 -4.04 -2.27
C PHE A 62 -11.44 -3.43 -1.10
N TYR A 63 -12.36 -2.50 -1.36
CA TYR A 63 -13.19 -1.91 -0.30
C TYR A 63 -14.10 -2.95 0.36
N ARG A 64 -14.66 -3.87 -0.42
CA ARG A 64 -15.49 -4.96 0.10
C ARG A 64 -14.68 -5.89 1.01
N ALA A 65 -13.52 -6.35 0.56
CA ALA A 65 -12.63 -7.20 1.35
C ALA A 65 -12.15 -6.50 2.63
N ARG A 66 -11.82 -5.20 2.52
CA ARG A 66 -11.43 -4.39 3.69
C ARG A 66 -12.57 -4.21 4.69
N GLU A 67 -13.80 -4.10 4.24
CA GLU A 67 -14.97 -4.03 5.13
C GLU A 67 -15.20 -5.36 5.87
N GLU A 68 -14.99 -6.48 5.20
CA GLU A 68 -14.99 -7.81 5.85
C GLU A 68 -13.90 -7.91 6.92
N LEU A 69 -12.69 -7.42 6.66
CA LEU A 69 -11.62 -7.36 7.66
C LEU A 69 -11.97 -6.49 8.86
N LYS A 70 -12.55 -5.30 8.64
CA LYS A 70 -13.01 -4.43 9.74
C LYS A 70 -14.07 -5.11 10.62
N ARG A 71 -14.97 -5.89 10.02
CA ARG A 71 -15.93 -6.68 10.80
C ARG A 71 -15.23 -7.67 11.72
N ILE A 72 -14.19 -8.37 11.23
CA ILE A 72 -13.40 -9.30 12.05
C ILE A 72 -12.68 -8.58 13.21
N GLN A 73 -12.16 -7.37 12.97
CA GLN A 73 -11.49 -6.56 14.00
C GLN A 73 -12.42 -6.07 15.10
N SER A 74 -13.72 -5.92 14.82
CA SER A 74 -14.70 -5.36 15.77
C SER A 74 -15.30 -6.36 16.77
N VAL A 75 -15.07 -7.66 16.58
CA VAL A 75 -15.52 -8.75 17.47
C VAL A 75 -14.65 -8.74 18.74
N PRO A 76 -15.15 -9.11 19.93
CA PRO A 76 -14.38 -9.03 21.20
C PRO A 76 -12.96 -9.60 21.07
N LEU A 77 -12.00 -8.71 21.33
CA LEU A 77 -10.57 -8.98 21.31
C LEU A 77 -10.08 -9.31 22.73
N VAL A 78 -9.15 -10.24 22.82
CA VAL A 78 -8.42 -10.60 24.04
C VAL A 78 -7.03 -10.00 23.91
N ILE A 79 -6.55 -9.36 24.97
CA ILE A 79 -5.20 -8.79 24.99
C ILE A 79 -4.18 -9.91 25.25
N GLY A 80 -3.01 -9.82 24.64
CA GLY A 80 -1.89 -10.71 24.89
C GLY A 80 -0.56 -9.99 24.68
N GLN A 81 0.53 -10.65 25.07
CA GLN A 81 1.89 -10.15 24.85
C GLN A 81 2.58 -11.01 23.79
N PHE A 82 3.16 -10.36 22.79
CA PHE A 82 3.93 -11.03 21.76
C PHE A 82 5.29 -11.45 22.32
N MET A 83 5.65 -12.73 22.19
CA MET A 83 6.94 -13.25 22.69
C MET A 83 7.97 -13.34 21.57
N GLU A 84 7.77 -14.21 20.59
CA GLU A 84 8.78 -14.51 19.57
C GLU A 84 8.14 -14.92 18.23
N LEU A 85 8.81 -14.60 17.12
CA LEU A 85 8.46 -15.09 15.78
C LEU A 85 9.15 -16.44 15.55
N ILE A 86 8.36 -17.50 15.33
CA ILE A 86 8.93 -18.82 14.96
C ILE A 86 9.13 -18.87 13.44
N ASN A 87 8.10 -18.44 12.69
CA ASN A 87 8.08 -18.47 11.25
C ASN A 87 7.64 -17.11 10.70
N ALA A 88 7.73 -16.95 9.39
CA ALA A 88 7.13 -15.83 8.68
C ALA A 88 5.67 -15.57 9.11
N ASN A 89 4.91 -16.64 9.32
CA ASN A 89 3.46 -16.59 9.45
C ASN A 89 2.94 -16.96 10.83
N GLU A 90 3.84 -17.36 11.73
CA GLU A 90 3.51 -17.95 13.02
C GLU A 90 4.41 -17.35 14.10
N GLY A 91 3.83 -17.03 15.25
CA GLY A 91 4.54 -16.52 16.40
C GLY A 91 3.95 -17.05 17.70
N ILE A 92 4.72 -16.90 18.78
CA ILE A 92 4.30 -17.25 20.13
C ILE A 92 3.70 -16.01 20.78
N VAL A 93 2.52 -16.18 21.37
CA VAL A 93 1.85 -15.13 22.13
C VAL A 93 1.47 -15.67 23.50
N ALA A 94 1.74 -14.88 24.53
CA ALA A 94 1.24 -15.10 25.89
C ALA A 94 -0.13 -14.43 26.03
N SER A 95 -1.17 -15.23 26.26
CA SER A 95 -2.50 -14.72 26.60
C SER A 95 -2.48 -14.14 28.01
N THR A 96 -3.30 -13.12 28.29
CA THR A 96 -3.52 -12.62 29.67
C THR A 96 -3.97 -13.74 30.63
N ALA A 97 -4.50 -14.86 30.11
CA ALA A 97 -4.85 -16.05 30.88
C ALA A 97 -3.64 -16.90 31.35
N GLY A 98 -2.40 -16.49 31.04
CA GLY A 98 -1.18 -17.18 31.47
C GLY A 98 -0.77 -18.38 30.60
N SER A 99 -1.58 -18.75 29.60
CA SER A 99 -1.25 -19.76 28.59
C SER A 99 -0.55 -19.13 27.38
N SER A 100 0.45 -19.84 26.85
CA SER A 100 1.17 -19.45 25.62
C SER A 100 0.68 -20.28 24.44
N TYR A 101 0.36 -19.62 23.33
CA TYR A 101 -0.13 -20.27 22.11
C TYR A 101 0.80 -19.99 20.93
N VAL A 102 0.91 -20.97 20.04
CA VAL A 102 1.45 -20.76 18.69
C VAL A 102 0.30 -20.27 17.81
N VAL A 103 0.47 -19.08 17.27
CA VAL A 103 -0.61 -18.32 16.66
C VAL A 103 -0.22 -17.87 15.25
N ARG A 104 -1.21 -17.93 14.34
CA ARG A 104 -1.10 -17.36 13.00
C ARG A 104 -1.17 -15.82 13.03
N ILE A 105 -0.18 -15.17 12.42
CA ILE A 105 -0.16 -13.72 12.24
C ILE A 105 -0.91 -13.38 10.95
N LEU A 106 -1.85 -12.43 11.03
CA LEU A 106 -2.58 -11.95 9.85
C LEU A 106 -1.66 -11.17 8.90
N SER A 107 -1.89 -11.32 7.59
CA SER A 107 -1.09 -10.67 6.55
C SER A 107 -1.24 -9.14 6.50
N THR A 108 -2.26 -8.60 7.16
CA THR A 108 -2.50 -7.15 7.27
C THR A 108 -1.53 -6.47 8.22
N LEU A 109 -0.81 -7.23 9.04
CA LEU A 109 0.11 -6.70 10.04
C LEU A 109 1.55 -6.66 9.54
N ASN A 110 2.20 -5.54 9.86
CA ASN A 110 3.62 -5.34 9.58
C ASN A 110 4.47 -6.00 10.66
N ARG A 111 5.31 -6.95 10.23
CA ARG A 111 6.14 -7.79 11.12
C ARG A 111 7.28 -7.01 11.77
N GLU A 112 7.72 -5.94 11.12
CA GLU A 112 8.78 -5.07 11.63
C GLU A 112 8.35 -4.29 12.88
N LEU A 113 7.04 -4.08 13.05
CA LEU A 113 6.46 -3.45 14.24
C LEU A 113 6.30 -4.45 15.40
N LEU A 114 6.35 -5.76 15.12
CA LEU A 114 6.26 -6.79 16.14
C LEU A 114 7.62 -6.94 16.83
N LYS A 115 7.76 -6.28 17.98
CA LYS A 115 8.87 -6.52 18.90
C LYS A 115 8.42 -7.45 20.02
N THR A 116 9.39 -8.13 20.61
CA THR A 116 9.18 -8.94 21.81
C THR A 116 8.66 -8.03 22.94
N GLY A 117 7.62 -8.47 23.65
CA GLY A 117 6.97 -7.71 24.71
C GLY A 117 5.96 -6.66 24.25
N CYS A 118 5.66 -6.54 22.95
CA CYS A 118 4.58 -5.69 22.47
C CYS A 118 3.21 -6.23 22.90
N SER A 119 2.28 -5.32 23.22
CA SER A 119 0.88 -5.67 23.45
C SER A 119 0.20 -5.94 22.11
N VAL A 120 -0.51 -7.06 22.00
CA VAL A 120 -1.18 -7.48 20.77
C VAL A 120 -2.64 -7.85 21.05
N ALA A 121 -3.51 -7.54 20.10
CA ALA A 121 -4.89 -7.98 20.08
C ALA A 121 -4.98 -9.39 19.48
N LEU A 122 -5.55 -10.29 20.25
CA LEU A 122 -5.88 -11.65 19.83
C LEU A 122 -7.38 -11.78 19.62
N HIS A 123 -7.78 -12.55 18.63
CA HIS A 123 -9.18 -12.93 18.47
C HIS A 123 -9.59 -14.00 19.50
N ARG A 124 -10.79 -13.89 20.11
CA ARG A 124 -11.23 -14.77 21.22
C ARG A 124 -11.22 -16.28 20.90
N HIS A 125 -11.57 -16.68 19.68
CA HIS A 125 -11.78 -18.09 19.33
C HIS A 125 -10.57 -18.73 18.64
N SER A 126 -9.85 -17.97 17.83
CA SER A 126 -8.73 -18.47 17.01
C SER A 126 -7.37 -18.06 17.56
N HIS A 127 -7.36 -17.22 18.60
CA HIS A 127 -6.17 -16.60 19.20
C HIS A 127 -5.25 -15.87 18.21
N SER A 128 -5.69 -15.63 16.96
CA SER A 128 -4.94 -15.00 15.88
C SER A 128 -4.57 -13.56 16.21
N VAL A 129 -3.36 -13.12 15.82
CA VAL A 129 -2.92 -11.74 16.02
C VAL A 129 -3.62 -10.85 15.00
N VAL A 130 -4.45 -9.92 15.50
CA VAL A 130 -5.30 -9.04 14.68
C VAL A 130 -4.72 -7.64 14.56
N ASP A 131 -4.23 -7.08 15.67
CA ASP A 131 -3.66 -5.72 15.73
C ASP A 131 -2.58 -5.62 16.82
N ILE A 132 -1.73 -4.61 16.70
CA ILE A 132 -0.69 -4.28 17.68
C ILE A 132 -1.21 -3.09 18.48
N LEU A 133 -1.37 -3.26 19.79
CA LEU A 133 -1.74 -2.15 20.66
C LEU A 133 -0.46 -1.37 21.02
N PRO A 134 -0.57 -0.05 21.24
CA PRO A 134 0.52 0.66 21.90
C PRO A 134 0.89 -0.09 23.18
N PRO A 135 2.20 -0.18 23.52
CA PRO A 135 2.62 -0.85 24.73
C PRO A 135 1.82 -0.25 25.89
N GLU A 136 1.27 -1.11 26.74
CA GLU A 136 0.55 -0.67 27.93
C GLU A 136 1.53 0.17 28.77
N ALA A 137 1.49 1.49 28.56
CA ALA A 137 2.09 2.43 29.47
C ALA A 137 1.22 2.33 30.72
N ASP A 138 1.73 1.61 31.72
CA ASP A 138 1.13 1.57 33.03
C ASP A 138 0.77 3.01 33.43
N SER A 139 -0.48 3.24 33.82
CA SER A 139 -0.97 4.53 34.31
C SER A 139 -0.08 5.12 35.42
N THR A 140 0.65 4.26 36.15
CA THR A 140 1.66 4.69 37.13
C THR A 140 2.83 5.44 36.47
N ILE A 141 3.29 5.02 35.30
CA ILE A 141 4.40 5.65 34.56
C ILE A 141 3.97 7.03 34.04
N GLN A 142 2.71 7.18 33.61
CA GLN A 142 2.18 8.48 33.18
C GLN A 142 2.08 9.47 34.36
N THR A 143 1.83 8.97 35.57
CA THR A 143 1.81 9.77 36.80
C THR A 143 3.22 10.14 37.26
N LEU A 144 4.21 9.30 36.96
CA LEU A 144 5.64 9.53 37.24
C LEU A 144 6.33 10.43 36.21
N GLN A 145 5.68 10.78 35.10
CA GLN A 145 6.22 11.79 34.20
C GLN A 145 6.31 13.11 34.96
N MET A 146 7.52 13.64 35.05
CA MET A 146 7.85 14.86 35.79
C MET A 146 7.08 16.02 35.17
N GLN A 147 5.89 16.33 35.71
CA GLN A 147 4.99 17.31 35.11
C GLN A 147 5.48 18.74 35.30
N GLU A 148 6.36 18.98 36.28
CA GLU A 148 6.91 20.30 36.51
C GLU A 148 8.23 20.20 37.29
N LYS A 149 9.26 20.90 36.82
CA LYS A 149 10.51 21.07 37.59
C LYS A 149 10.25 22.15 38.65
N PRO A 150 10.30 21.85 39.95
CA PRO A 150 10.01 22.85 40.98
C PRO A 150 11.11 23.92 41.00
N ASP A 151 10.73 25.19 40.83
CA ASP A 151 11.63 26.35 40.86
C ASP A 151 11.75 26.92 42.28
N VAL A 152 12.23 26.09 43.23
CA VAL A 152 12.46 26.53 44.62
C VAL A 152 13.95 26.63 44.89
N THR A 153 14.40 27.87 45.12
CA THR A 153 15.74 28.19 45.60
C THR A 153 15.70 28.29 47.13
N TYR A 154 16.52 27.48 47.82
CA TYR A 154 16.69 27.61 49.28
C TYR A 154 17.52 28.87 49.58
N SER A 155 16.90 29.81 50.30
CA SER A 155 17.52 31.03 50.83
C SER A 155 18.08 30.78 52.22
#